data_AF-X1NYD3-F1
#
_entry.id   AF-X1NYD3-F1
#
_cell.length_a   1.000
_cell.length_b   1.000
_cell.length_c   1.000
_cell.angle_alpha   90.00
_cell.angle_beta   90.00
_cell.angle_gamma   90.00
#
_symmetry.space_group_name_H-M   'P 1'
#
loop_
_entity.id
_entity.type
_entity.pdbx_description
1 polymer ?
#
loop_
_entity_poly.entity_id
_entity_poly.type
_entity_poly.pdbx_seq_one_letter_code
_entity_poly.pdbx_strand_id
1 'polypeptide(L)'
;QAFSYAIDKDKIIDVVFKGATRRANGILPPGMPGYNEELEGLSFNVERAKELIRQSSYKDVANLPPITITTSGRGDISDLTAALIDMWQKNLEVEVQVRQLEPEIYFQVLKEEKDEMYESGWIADYPDPENFLDILFHTGSEENTGEYSNPEVDALLKQARVERDILTRMQLYQQIEQMLVNDAAFLPLFFDVNYTLVKPYVEGFVLTPMGVLTWKDVSLERGTPNTTQVEDGIKVVSTVVDVEFPDALTFSLEAQSTANINDIVLQYKAKKISYATLISEARPEFIPAPKV
;
A
#
# COMPACT_ATOMS: atom_id res chain seq x y z
N GLN A 1 9.59 15.43 -9.02
CA GLN A 1 9.66 14.69 -10.30
C GLN A 1 10.86 13.75 -10.42
N ALA A 2 12.13 14.22 -10.34
CA ALA A 2 13.32 13.37 -10.53
C ALA A 2 13.33 12.12 -9.62
N PHE A 3 13.06 12.30 -8.33
CA PHE A 3 12.96 11.21 -7.35
C PHE A 3 11.87 10.19 -7.72
N SER A 4 10.75 10.60 -8.30
CA SER A 4 9.68 9.70 -8.77
C SER A 4 10.11 8.86 -9.97
N TYR A 5 10.76 9.48 -10.95
CA TYR A 5 11.29 8.78 -12.13
C TYR A 5 12.41 7.79 -11.79
N ALA A 6 13.06 7.93 -10.64
CA ALA A 6 14.12 7.04 -10.18
C ALA A 6 13.62 5.79 -9.46
N ILE A 7 12.31 5.63 -9.25
CA ILE A 7 11.72 4.48 -8.55
C ILE A 7 11.11 3.49 -9.54
N ASP A 8 11.58 2.25 -9.48
CA ASP A 8 10.99 1.10 -10.17
C ASP A 8 9.88 0.49 -9.31
N LYS A 9 8.65 0.99 -9.49
CA LYS A 9 7.49 0.57 -8.72
C LYS A 9 7.15 -0.90 -8.91
N ASP A 10 7.32 -1.42 -10.12
CA ASP A 10 7.04 -2.82 -10.44
C ASP A 10 8.00 -3.73 -9.67
N LYS A 11 9.28 -3.37 -9.61
CA LYS A 11 10.28 -4.10 -8.80
C LYS A 11 9.98 -4.04 -7.30
N ILE A 12 9.50 -2.91 -6.78
CA ILE A 12 9.05 -2.82 -5.38
C ILE A 12 7.91 -3.80 -5.12
N ILE A 13 6.90 -3.82 -6.00
CA ILE A 13 5.74 -4.71 -5.87
C ILE A 13 6.17 -6.18 -5.91
N ASP A 14 7.06 -6.55 -6.82
CA ASP A 14 7.50 -7.94 -6.98
C ASP A 14 8.41 -8.41 -5.85
N VAL A 15 9.36 -7.57 -5.41
CA VAL A 15 10.40 -7.99 -4.46
C VAL A 15 10.00 -7.74 -3.02
N VAL A 16 9.47 -6.54 -2.72
CA VAL A 16 9.09 -6.15 -1.36
C VAL A 16 7.73 -6.74 -1.01
N PHE A 17 6.75 -6.56 -1.91
CA PHE A 17 5.36 -6.97 -1.65
C PHE A 17 5.01 -8.35 -2.22
N LYS A 18 5.89 -9.00 -2.98
CA LYS A 18 5.67 -10.34 -3.58
C LYS A 18 4.38 -10.42 -4.41
N GLY A 19 4.05 -9.35 -5.12
CA GLY A 19 2.84 -9.23 -5.93
C GLY A 19 1.54 -9.07 -5.14
N ALA A 20 1.61 -8.82 -3.82
CA ALA A 20 0.43 -8.65 -2.97
C ALA A 20 -0.20 -7.24 -3.02
N THR A 21 0.40 -6.31 -3.75
CA THR A 21 -0.12 -4.94 -3.91
C THR A 21 -0.24 -4.60 -5.39
N ARG A 22 -1.04 -3.57 -5.70
CA ARG A 22 -1.24 -3.11 -7.08
C ARG A 22 -0.50 -1.81 -7.32
N ARG A 23 0.17 -1.66 -8.46
CA ARG A 23 0.84 -0.41 -8.84
C ARG A 23 -0.09 0.78 -8.85
N ALA A 24 0.39 1.90 -8.31
CA ALA A 24 -0.30 3.18 -8.34
C ALA A 24 0.42 4.18 -9.29
N ASN A 25 -0.35 4.76 -10.20
CA ASN A 25 0.09 5.90 -11.03
C ASN A 25 -0.44 7.25 -10.50
N GLY A 26 -1.51 7.21 -9.70
CA GLY A 26 -2.15 8.35 -9.04
C GLY A 26 -2.56 7.98 -7.61
N ILE A 27 -3.39 8.81 -7.00
CA ILE A 27 -3.85 8.64 -5.62
C ILE A 27 -5.25 8.03 -5.52
N LEU A 28 -6.09 8.18 -6.56
CA LEU A 28 -7.42 7.57 -6.57
C LEU A 28 -7.30 6.06 -6.83
N PRO A 29 -7.82 5.20 -5.93
CA PRO A 29 -7.73 3.77 -6.09
C PRO A 29 -8.71 3.23 -7.14
N PRO A 30 -8.42 2.09 -7.78
CA PRO A 30 -9.37 1.39 -8.64
C PRO A 30 -10.70 1.15 -7.92
N GLY A 31 -11.81 1.52 -8.56
CA GLY A 31 -13.16 1.43 -7.98
C GLY A 31 -13.65 2.70 -7.30
N MET A 32 -12.78 3.70 -7.05
CA MET A 32 -13.20 5.05 -6.68
C MET A 32 -13.86 5.74 -7.89
N PRO A 33 -15.01 6.43 -7.72
CA PRO A 33 -15.53 7.30 -8.77
C PRO A 33 -14.44 8.26 -9.26
N GLY A 34 -14.37 8.55 -10.56
CA GLY A 34 -13.34 9.45 -11.09
C GLY A 34 -11.95 8.83 -11.23
N TYR A 35 -11.72 7.59 -10.79
CA TYR A 35 -10.50 6.85 -11.14
C TYR A 35 -10.27 6.86 -12.65
N ASN A 36 -9.06 7.22 -13.07
CA ASN A 36 -8.67 7.26 -14.48
C ASN A 36 -7.63 6.18 -14.78
N GLU A 37 -8.04 5.14 -15.52
CA GLU A 37 -7.13 4.09 -15.99
C GLU A 37 -6.08 4.61 -16.96
N GLU A 38 -6.37 5.72 -17.66
CA GLU A 38 -5.48 6.37 -18.62
C GLU A 38 -4.59 7.45 -17.96
N LEU A 39 -4.60 7.57 -16.63
CA LEU A 39 -3.77 8.55 -15.92
C LEU A 39 -2.28 8.34 -16.24
N GLU A 40 -1.63 9.38 -16.76
CA GLU A 40 -0.22 9.33 -17.10
C GLU A 40 0.64 9.57 -15.85
N GLY A 41 1.19 8.48 -15.30
CA GLY A 41 2.10 8.53 -14.18
C GLY A 41 3.55 8.84 -14.55
N LEU A 42 4.34 9.33 -13.59
CA LEU A 42 5.80 9.45 -13.70
C LEU A 42 6.46 8.06 -13.66
N SER A 43 6.52 7.41 -14.82
CA SER A 43 7.01 6.03 -14.97
C SER A 43 8.53 5.94 -14.88
N PHE A 44 9.06 4.84 -14.33
CA PHE A 44 10.50 4.64 -14.10
C PHE A 44 11.36 4.96 -15.33
N ASN A 45 12.27 5.94 -15.20
CA ASN A 45 13.20 6.36 -16.24
C ASN A 45 14.39 7.11 -15.60
N VAL A 46 15.49 6.38 -15.36
CA VAL A 46 16.69 6.91 -14.71
C VAL A 46 17.32 8.07 -15.49
N GLU A 47 17.38 7.96 -16.82
CA GLU A 47 17.97 9.01 -17.66
C GLU A 47 17.18 10.32 -17.58
N ARG A 48 15.84 10.22 -17.60
CA ARG A 48 14.96 11.38 -17.40
C ARG A 48 15.12 11.95 -16.00
N ALA A 49 15.24 11.10 -14.98
CA ALA A 49 15.44 11.54 -13.60
C ALA A 49 16.73 12.36 -13.43
N LYS A 50 17.85 11.87 -13.96
CA LYS A 50 19.14 12.57 -13.97
C LYS A 50 19.08 13.87 -14.77
N GLU A 51 18.42 13.85 -15.93
CA GLU A 51 18.23 15.05 -16.74
C GLU A 51 17.45 16.14 -16.01
N LEU A 52 16.40 15.78 -15.26
CA LEU A 52 15.64 16.73 -14.45
C LEU A 52 16.51 17.39 -13.36
N ILE A 53 17.42 16.65 -12.73
CA ILE A 53 18.39 17.23 -11.78
C ILE A 53 19.30 18.24 -12.50
N ARG A 54 19.80 17.91 -13.70
CA ARG A 54 20.63 18.83 -14.52
C ARG A 54 19.87 20.09 -14.95
N GLN A 55 18.59 19.97 -15.24
CA GLN A 55 17.74 21.09 -15.62
C GLN A 55 17.33 21.96 -14.44
N SER A 56 17.30 21.40 -13.23
CA SER A 56 16.95 22.12 -12.00
C SER A 56 17.94 23.24 -11.65
N SER A 57 17.60 24.02 -10.62
CA SER A 57 18.49 25.01 -10.03
C SER A 57 19.75 24.39 -9.40
N TYR A 58 19.71 23.11 -9.03
CA TYR A 58 20.83 22.41 -8.40
C TYR A 58 21.89 21.98 -9.42
N LYS A 59 21.52 21.72 -10.68
CA LYS A 59 22.39 21.29 -11.80
C LYS A 59 23.11 19.95 -11.62
N ASP A 60 23.36 19.52 -10.40
CA ASP A 60 24.13 18.34 -10.03
C ASP A 60 23.66 17.82 -8.68
N VAL A 61 23.84 16.51 -8.44
CA VAL A 61 23.49 15.83 -7.20
C VAL A 61 24.28 16.37 -6.01
N ALA A 62 25.54 16.75 -6.20
CA ALA A 62 26.38 17.32 -5.15
C ALA A 62 25.90 18.68 -4.63
N ASN A 63 25.01 19.35 -5.36
CA ASN A 63 24.43 20.63 -4.96
C ASN A 63 23.03 20.48 -4.34
N LEU A 64 22.47 19.26 -4.29
CA LEU A 64 21.21 19.02 -3.61
C LEU A 64 21.39 19.29 -2.10
N PRO A 65 20.37 19.84 -1.42
CA PRO A 65 20.36 19.87 0.03
C PRO A 65 20.37 18.43 0.57
N PRO A 66 20.77 18.22 1.83
CA PRO A 66 20.51 16.96 2.52
C PRO A 66 19.01 16.60 2.38
N ILE A 67 18.74 15.35 2.05
CA ILE A 67 17.37 14.87 1.88
C ILE A 67 17.07 13.91 3.01
N THR A 68 16.08 14.24 3.82
CA THR A 68 15.58 13.36 4.88
C THR A 68 14.19 12.84 4.53
N ILE A 69 13.98 11.54 4.70
CA ILE A 69 12.65 10.92 4.67
C ILE A 69 12.21 10.58 6.10
N THR A 70 11.06 11.12 6.50
CA THR A 70 10.43 10.80 7.78
C THR A 70 9.55 9.55 7.64
N THR A 71 9.73 8.55 8.50
CA THR A 71 8.95 7.29 8.50
C THR A 71 8.43 6.95 9.89
N SER A 72 7.34 6.19 9.96
CA SER A 72 6.78 5.70 11.22
C SER A 72 7.45 4.38 11.61
N GLY A 73 8.03 4.28 12.80
CA GLY A 73 8.64 3.02 13.24
C GLY A 73 9.46 3.10 14.52
N ARG A 74 9.88 1.91 14.99
CA ARG A 74 10.79 1.72 16.13
C ARG A 74 11.92 0.77 15.73
N GLY A 75 13.12 1.29 15.49
CA GLY A 75 14.33 0.48 15.28
C GLY A 75 14.75 0.35 13.82
N ASP A 76 14.56 -0.82 13.23
CA ASP A 76 14.90 -1.04 11.82
C ASP A 76 13.91 -0.28 10.91
N ILE A 77 14.39 0.19 9.76
CA ILE A 77 13.52 0.77 8.72
C ILE A 77 12.77 -0.33 7.97
N SER A 78 11.65 0.03 7.35
CA SER A 78 10.87 -0.94 6.56
C SER A 78 11.61 -1.37 5.30
N ASP A 79 11.28 -2.56 4.77
CA ASP A 79 11.83 -3.04 3.50
C ASP A 79 11.46 -2.11 2.33
N LEU A 80 10.31 -1.43 2.40
CA LEU A 80 9.92 -0.41 1.44
C LEU A 80 10.87 0.80 1.50
N THR A 81 11.07 1.36 2.68
CA THR A 81 11.96 2.50 2.91
C THR A 81 13.38 2.18 2.44
N ALA A 82 13.88 0.99 2.80
CA ALA A 82 15.20 0.53 2.37
C ALA A 82 15.30 0.41 0.84
N ALA A 83 14.26 -0.10 0.17
CA ALA A 83 14.22 -0.19 -1.29
C ALA A 83 14.20 1.19 -1.96
N LEU A 84 13.44 2.15 -1.43
CA LEU A 84 13.42 3.53 -1.94
C LEU A 84 14.79 4.19 -1.85
N ILE A 85 15.46 4.08 -0.70
CA ILE A 85 16.81 4.63 -0.48
C ILE A 85 17.81 3.96 -1.41
N ASP A 86 17.79 2.63 -1.52
CA ASP A 86 18.67 1.90 -2.42
C ASP A 86 18.47 2.32 -3.89
N MET A 87 17.23 2.51 -4.33
CA MET A 87 16.92 2.97 -5.68
C MET A 87 17.39 4.41 -5.92
N TRP A 88 17.15 5.34 -5.00
CA TRP A 88 17.67 6.71 -5.14
C TRP A 88 19.19 6.75 -5.13
N GLN A 89 19.85 5.97 -4.27
CA GLN A 89 21.31 5.88 -4.26
C GLN A 89 21.85 5.29 -5.57
N LYS A 90 21.30 4.17 -6.06
CA LYS A 90 21.78 3.52 -7.29
C LYS A 90 21.47 4.31 -8.56
N ASN A 91 20.29 4.91 -8.62
CA ASN A 91 19.79 5.53 -9.84
C ASN A 91 20.17 7.01 -9.93
N LEU A 92 20.30 7.71 -8.79
CA LEU A 92 20.60 9.14 -8.75
C LEU A 92 21.89 9.47 -8.02
N GLU A 93 22.55 8.53 -7.35
CA GLU A 93 23.72 8.79 -6.50
C GLU A 93 23.39 9.74 -5.33
N VAL A 94 22.11 9.78 -4.93
CA VAL A 94 21.61 10.60 -3.83
C VAL A 94 21.55 9.77 -2.55
N GLU A 95 22.23 10.25 -1.52
CA GLU A 95 22.11 9.71 -0.17
C GLU A 95 20.89 10.33 0.52
N VAL A 96 19.99 9.47 1.02
CA VAL A 96 18.77 9.87 1.73
C VAL A 96 18.87 9.41 3.19
N GLN A 97 18.72 10.34 4.11
CA GLN A 97 18.69 10.09 5.55
C GLN A 97 17.29 9.67 6.00
N VAL A 98 17.19 8.88 7.07
CA VAL A 98 15.90 8.47 7.62
C VAL A 98 15.71 9.04 9.02
N ARG A 99 14.59 9.75 9.21
CA ARG A 99 14.08 10.10 10.54
C ARG A 99 12.92 9.16 10.88
N GLN A 100 13.08 8.34 11.91
CA GLN A 100 11.97 7.55 12.43
C GLN A 100 11.28 8.29 13.57
N LEU A 101 9.95 8.40 13.46
CA LEU A 101 9.09 8.93 14.51
C LEU A 101 8.21 7.82 15.06
N GLU A 102 7.84 7.98 16.32
CA GLU A 102 7.00 7.01 17.02
C GLU A 102 5.60 6.95 16.40
N PRO A 103 5.07 5.75 16.08
CA PRO A 103 3.82 5.61 15.33
C PRO A 103 2.63 6.37 15.94
N GLU A 104 2.57 6.44 17.28
CA GLU A 104 1.45 7.05 18.00
C GLU A 104 1.38 8.57 17.87
N ILE A 105 2.49 9.23 17.51
CA ILE A 105 2.58 10.69 17.35
C ILE A 105 2.97 11.10 15.93
N TYR A 106 3.15 10.14 15.02
CA TYR A 106 3.72 10.33 13.69
C TYR A 106 3.08 11.51 12.92
N PHE A 107 1.77 11.44 12.71
CA PHE A 107 1.04 12.47 11.95
C PHE A 107 0.93 13.80 12.70
N GLN A 108 0.90 13.79 14.04
CA GLN A 108 0.90 15.03 14.82
C GLN A 108 2.24 15.76 14.64
N VAL A 109 3.35 15.06 14.78
CA VAL A 109 4.70 15.64 14.61
C VAL A 109 4.91 16.06 13.16
N LEU A 110 4.44 15.30 12.17
CA LEU A 110 4.51 15.70 10.76
C LEU A 110 3.80 17.01 10.45
N LYS A 111 2.77 17.40 11.22
CA LYS A 111 2.11 18.71 11.04
C LYS A 111 2.98 19.88 11.51
N GLU A 112 3.89 19.64 12.47
CA GLU A 112 4.72 20.68 13.11
C GLU A 112 6.18 20.70 12.60
N GLU A 113 6.75 19.52 12.30
CA GLU A 113 8.14 19.32 11.93
C GLU A 113 8.27 18.67 10.55
N LYS A 114 8.75 19.44 9.58
CA LYS A 114 8.85 19.02 8.18
C LYS A 114 10.29 18.66 7.82
N ASP A 115 10.44 17.52 7.13
CA ASP A 115 11.61 17.17 6.34
C ASP A 115 11.24 17.24 4.85
N GLU A 116 12.20 16.97 3.96
CA GLU A 116 12.00 17.01 2.51
C GLU A 116 11.00 15.96 2.01
N MET A 117 10.89 14.81 2.69
CA MET A 117 9.96 13.74 2.36
C MET A 117 9.39 13.07 3.62
N TYR A 118 8.21 12.47 3.48
CA TYR A 118 7.63 11.58 4.49
C TYR A 118 6.84 10.45 3.82
N GLU A 119 6.72 9.32 4.51
CA GLU A 119 5.87 8.21 4.07
C GLU A 119 4.45 8.38 4.61
N SER A 120 3.45 8.19 3.76
CA SER A 120 2.05 8.25 4.17
C SER A 120 1.18 7.34 3.31
N GLY A 121 0.03 6.95 3.87
CA GLY A 121 -1.05 6.28 3.18
C GLY A 121 -2.37 6.97 3.49
N TRP A 122 -3.35 6.80 2.61
CA TRP A 122 -4.69 7.34 2.81
C TRP A 122 -5.74 6.27 2.54
N ILE A 123 -6.73 6.21 3.42
CA ILE A 123 -7.91 5.35 3.27
C ILE A 123 -9.11 6.28 3.24
N ALA A 124 -9.96 6.12 2.23
CA ALA A 124 -11.12 6.97 2.07
C ALA A 124 -12.08 6.84 3.27
N ASP A 125 -12.60 7.95 3.79
CA ASP A 125 -13.68 7.92 4.79
C ASP A 125 -15.06 7.71 4.13
N TYR A 126 -15.20 8.19 2.90
CA TYR A 126 -16.37 8.04 2.04
C TYR A 126 -15.94 7.92 0.57
N PRO A 127 -16.74 7.26 -0.30
CA PRO A 127 -16.34 6.92 -1.67
C PRO A 127 -16.48 8.12 -2.62
N ASP A 128 -15.72 9.18 -2.36
CA ASP A 128 -15.70 10.40 -3.18
C ASP A 128 -14.25 10.89 -3.39
N PRO A 129 -13.84 11.25 -4.63
CA PRO A 129 -12.50 11.78 -4.92
C PRO A 129 -12.11 13.00 -4.10
N GLU A 130 -13.08 13.79 -3.67
CA GLU A 130 -12.87 14.96 -2.81
C GLU A 130 -12.11 14.58 -1.53
N ASN A 131 -12.41 13.40 -0.96
CA ASN A 131 -11.76 12.91 0.26
C ASN A 131 -10.26 12.64 0.08
N PHE A 132 -9.78 12.50 -1.15
CA PHE A 132 -8.35 12.44 -1.47
C PHE A 132 -7.85 13.79 -1.96
N LEU A 133 -8.39 14.27 -3.09
CA LEU A 133 -7.79 15.35 -3.86
C LEU A 133 -7.93 16.70 -3.17
N ASP A 134 -9.04 16.90 -2.46
CA ASP A 134 -9.32 18.18 -1.81
C ASP A 134 -8.72 18.24 -0.42
N ILE A 135 -9.01 17.22 0.39
CA ILE A 135 -8.50 17.10 1.76
C ILE A 135 -6.97 17.11 1.81
N LEU A 136 -6.29 16.44 0.87
CA LEU A 136 -4.84 16.29 0.91
C LEU A 136 -4.06 17.37 0.16
N PHE A 137 -4.68 18.10 -0.78
CA PHE A 137 -3.94 19.00 -1.68
C PHE A 137 -4.52 20.41 -1.82
N HIS A 138 -5.71 20.71 -1.29
CA HIS A 138 -6.17 22.10 -1.27
C HIS A 138 -5.25 22.93 -0.36
N THR A 139 -4.86 24.12 -0.83
CA THR A 139 -4.02 25.03 -0.06
C THR A 139 -4.65 25.34 1.29
N GLY A 140 -3.90 25.12 2.38
CA GLY A 140 -4.35 25.40 3.75
C GLY A 140 -5.31 24.38 4.33
N SER A 141 -5.54 23.23 3.67
CA SER A 141 -6.20 22.09 4.30
C SER A 141 -5.33 21.54 5.43
N GLU A 142 -5.95 21.09 6.53
CA GLU A 142 -5.23 20.56 7.70
C GLU A 142 -4.44 19.28 7.38
N GLU A 143 -4.98 18.45 6.47
CA GLU A 143 -4.38 17.18 6.08
C GLU A 143 -3.38 17.33 4.91
N ASN A 144 -3.24 18.54 4.34
CA ASN A 144 -2.22 18.86 3.35
C ASN A 144 -0.84 19.02 4.02
N THR A 145 -0.33 17.89 4.52
CA THR A 145 0.92 17.80 5.27
C THR A 145 2.13 18.16 4.39
N GLY A 146 2.05 17.92 3.08
CA GLY A 146 3.08 18.30 2.10
C GLY A 146 3.08 19.77 1.70
N GLU A 147 2.13 20.56 2.22
CA GLU A 147 1.99 22.00 1.96
C GLU A 147 1.90 22.36 0.47
N TYR A 148 1.34 21.44 -0.33
CA TYR A 148 1.15 21.69 -1.76
C TYR A 148 0.23 22.89 -1.97
N SER A 149 0.62 23.79 -2.86
CA SER A 149 -0.17 24.97 -3.20
C SER A 149 -0.04 25.28 -4.68
N ASN A 150 -1.17 25.20 -5.39
CA ASN A 150 -1.29 25.58 -6.79
C ASN A 150 -2.65 26.26 -7.01
N PRO A 151 -2.69 27.57 -7.35
CA PRO A 151 -3.95 28.29 -7.51
C PRO A 151 -4.90 27.73 -8.57
N GLU A 152 -4.38 27.06 -9.60
CA GLU A 152 -5.19 26.42 -10.64
C GLU A 152 -5.87 25.15 -10.10
N VAL A 153 -5.12 24.32 -9.35
CA VAL A 153 -5.67 23.16 -8.65
C VAL A 153 -6.71 23.60 -7.62
N ASP A 154 -6.44 24.62 -6.82
CA ASP A 154 -7.40 25.16 -5.85
C ASP A 154 -8.69 25.65 -6.52
N ALA A 155 -8.60 26.28 -7.69
CA ALA A 155 -9.76 26.74 -8.44
C ALA A 155 -10.61 25.58 -8.96
N LEU A 156 -9.96 24.53 -9.51
CA LEU A 156 -10.64 23.33 -9.99
C LEU A 156 -11.28 22.55 -8.84
N LEU A 157 -10.60 22.41 -7.70
CA LEU A 157 -11.15 21.77 -6.50
C LEU A 157 -12.41 22.51 -6.02
N LYS A 158 -12.35 23.85 -5.92
CA LYS A 158 -13.52 24.67 -5.56
C LYS A 158 -14.68 24.52 -6.55
N GLN A 159 -14.39 24.40 -7.85
CA GLN A 159 -15.40 24.13 -8.86
C GLN A 159 -16.01 22.73 -8.67
N ALA A 160 -15.19 21.70 -8.49
CA ALA A 160 -15.63 20.32 -8.32
C ALA A 160 -16.48 20.11 -7.05
N ARG A 161 -16.23 20.86 -5.97
CA ARG A 161 -17.03 20.85 -4.73
C ARG A 161 -18.50 21.21 -4.94
N VAL A 162 -18.78 22.11 -5.89
CA VAL A 162 -20.14 22.66 -6.09
C VAL A 162 -20.79 22.21 -7.40
N GLU A 163 -20.05 21.47 -8.23
CA GLU A 163 -20.55 20.90 -9.48
C GLU A 163 -21.60 19.82 -9.20
N ARG A 164 -22.75 19.93 -9.86
CA ARG A 164 -23.90 19.03 -9.67
C ARG A 164 -23.97 17.96 -10.74
N ASP A 165 -23.41 18.21 -11.92
CA ASP A 165 -23.30 17.18 -12.95
C ASP A 165 -22.17 16.21 -12.60
N ILE A 166 -22.54 14.94 -12.37
CA ILE A 166 -21.61 13.92 -11.88
C ILE A 166 -20.47 13.69 -12.87
N LEU A 167 -20.76 13.65 -14.17
CA LEU A 167 -19.74 13.38 -15.19
C LEU A 167 -18.73 14.52 -15.28
N THR A 168 -19.21 15.76 -15.29
CA THR A 168 -18.37 16.97 -15.28
C THR A 168 -17.52 17.02 -14.01
N ARG A 169 -18.11 16.69 -12.85
CA ARG A 169 -17.38 16.63 -11.58
C ARG A 169 -16.26 15.59 -11.59
N MET A 170 -16.50 14.39 -12.15
CA MET A 170 -15.46 13.37 -12.28
C MET A 170 -14.35 13.81 -13.23
N GLN A 171 -14.67 14.47 -14.35
CA GLN A 171 -13.67 15.01 -15.27
C GLN A 171 -12.78 16.06 -14.61
N LEU A 172 -13.37 16.94 -13.78
CA LEU A 172 -12.60 17.91 -12.99
C LEU A 172 -11.61 17.18 -12.05
N TYR A 173 -12.05 16.15 -11.33
CA TYR A 173 -11.15 15.38 -10.45
C TYR A 173 -10.04 14.65 -11.20
N GLN A 174 -10.33 14.10 -12.38
CA GLN A 174 -9.31 13.49 -13.24
C GLN A 174 -8.27 14.50 -13.71
N GLN A 175 -8.70 15.71 -14.08
CA GLN A 175 -7.80 16.80 -14.45
C GLN A 175 -6.92 17.21 -13.25
N ILE A 176 -7.53 17.38 -12.08
CA ILE A 176 -6.82 17.72 -10.84
C ILE A 176 -5.76 16.66 -10.51
N GLU A 177 -6.13 15.37 -10.54
CA GLU A 177 -5.18 14.28 -10.26
C GLU A 177 -4.02 14.28 -11.25
N GLN A 178 -4.27 14.48 -12.55
CA GLN A 178 -3.21 14.57 -13.55
C GLN A 178 -2.28 15.76 -13.28
N MET A 179 -2.80 16.91 -12.85
CA MET A 179 -1.97 18.06 -12.47
C MET A 179 -1.09 17.75 -11.26
N LEU A 180 -1.64 17.12 -10.21
CA LEU A 180 -0.87 16.75 -9.02
C LEU A 180 0.26 15.76 -9.33
N VAL A 181 0.00 14.78 -10.20
CA VAL A 181 1.00 13.83 -10.67
C VAL A 181 2.07 14.54 -11.51
N ASN A 182 1.68 15.44 -12.41
CA ASN A 182 2.60 16.22 -13.22
C ASN A 182 3.51 17.10 -12.36
N ASP A 183 2.97 17.73 -11.33
CA ASP A 183 3.71 18.55 -10.38
C ASP A 183 4.59 17.70 -9.44
N ALA A 184 4.38 16.37 -9.42
CA ALA A 184 4.95 15.44 -8.46
C ALA A 184 4.69 15.87 -7.01
N ALA A 185 3.46 16.32 -6.74
CA ALA A 185 2.99 16.69 -5.40
C ALA A 185 3.08 15.53 -4.40
N PHE A 186 3.06 14.30 -4.91
CA PHE A 186 3.28 13.05 -4.18
C PHE A 186 3.95 12.02 -5.10
N LEU A 187 4.48 10.95 -4.50
CA LEU A 187 5.02 9.79 -5.21
C LEU A 187 4.09 8.59 -4.97
N PRO A 188 3.15 8.28 -5.89
CA PRO A 188 2.29 7.11 -5.73
C PRO A 188 3.10 5.83 -5.89
N LEU A 189 2.99 4.90 -4.95
CA LEU A 189 3.72 3.63 -4.98
C LEU A 189 2.80 2.47 -5.34
N PHE A 190 1.81 2.20 -4.50
CA PHE A 190 0.88 1.09 -4.66
C PHE A 190 -0.47 1.38 -3.99
N PHE A 191 -1.46 0.58 -4.36
CA PHE A 191 -2.71 0.41 -3.64
C PHE A 191 -2.66 -0.93 -2.91
N ASP A 192 -3.00 -0.91 -1.62
CA ASP A 192 -3.14 -2.11 -0.82
C ASP A 192 -4.29 -2.98 -1.34
N VAL A 193 -4.11 -4.31 -1.22
CA VAL A 193 -5.14 -5.29 -1.58
C VAL A 193 -5.52 -6.06 -0.32
N ASN A 194 -6.80 -6.03 0.02
CA ASN A 194 -7.34 -6.78 1.14
C ASN A 194 -7.60 -8.24 0.73
N TYR A 195 -6.74 -9.17 1.17
CA TYR A 195 -6.98 -10.60 1.04
C TYR A 195 -7.73 -11.12 2.27
N THR A 196 -8.98 -11.55 2.07
CA THR A 196 -9.80 -12.10 3.17
C THR A 196 -10.05 -13.59 2.96
N LEU A 197 -9.69 -14.39 3.96
CA LEU A 197 -9.96 -15.84 3.96
C LEU A 197 -11.28 -16.13 4.66
N VAL A 198 -12.24 -16.63 3.91
CA VAL A 198 -13.57 -16.99 4.40
C VAL A 198 -13.71 -18.51 4.39
N LYS A 199 -14.19 -19.08 5.49
CA LYS A 199 -14.44 -20.53 5.55
C LYS A 199 -15.61 -20.88 4.61
N PRO A 200 -15.59 -22.04 3.91
CA PRO A 200 -16.66 -22.39 2.98
C PRO A 200 -18.05 -22.50 3.60
N TYR A 201 -18.15 -22.69 4.92
CA TYR A 201 -19.43 -22.75 5.63
C TYR A 201 -19.93 -21.37 6.08
N VAL A 202 -19.22 -20.29 5.78
CA VAL A 202 -19.62 -18.92 6.08
C VAL A 202 -20.27 -18.36 4.82
N GLU A 203 -21.60 -18.27 4.86
CA GLU A 203 -22.42 -17.77 3.78
C GLU A 203 -22.76 -16.30 3.99
N GLY A 204 -22.98 -15.57 2.90
CA GLY A 204 -23.40 -14.15 2.94
C GLY A 204 -22.31 -13.17 3.39
N PHE A 205 -21.04 -13.60 3.46
CA PHE A 205 -19.92 -12.71 3.77
C PHE A 205 -19.62 -11.76 2.60
N VAL A 206 -19.75 -10.46 2.85
CA VAL A 206 -19.43 -9.41 1.89
C VAL A 206 -18.48 -8.41 2.54
N LEU A 207 -17.30 -8.23 1.92
CA LEU A 207 -16.42 -7.11 2.20
C LEU A 207 -16.81 -5.96 1.28
N THR A 208 -17.18 -4.81 1.86
CA THR A 208 -17.51 -3.63 1.05
C THR A 208 -16.24 -3.01 0.45
N PRO A 209 -16.34 -2.25 -0.66
CA PRO A 209 -15.19 -1.52 -1.22
C PRO A 209 -14.51 -0.57 -0.22
N MET A 210 -15.23 -0.10 0.81
CA MET A 210 -14.71 0.73 1.90
C MET A 210 -13.97 -0.07 2.99
N GLY A 211 -13.81 -1.39 2.82
CA GLY A 211 -13.19 -2.27 3.81
C GLY A 211 -14.06 -2.57 5.03
N VAL A 212 -15.30 -2.07 5.07
CA VAL A 212 -16.23 -2.30 6.19
C VAL A 212 -16.81 -3.71 6.07
N LEU A 213 -16.63 -4.49 7.15
CA LEU A 213 -17.23 -5.80 7.33
C LEU A 213 -18.69 -5.65 7.72
N THR A 214 -19.58 -6.31 6.99
CA THR A 214 -21.00 -6.38 7.34
C THR A 214 -21.34 -7.80 7.78
N TRP A 215 -21.83 -7.94 9.01
CA TRP A 215 -22.21 -9.24 9.59
C TRP A 215 -23.71 -9.53 9.45
N LYS A 216 -24.48 -8.56 8.96
CA LYS A 216 -25.95 -8.59 8.93
C LYS A 216 -26.48 -9.80 8.18
N ASP A 217 -25.86 -10.12 7.05
CA ASP A 217 -26.30 -11.19 6.15
C ASP A 217 -25.43 -12.45 6.30
N VAL A 218 -24.53 -12.49 7.28
CA VAL A 218 -23.61 -13.60 7.50
C VAL A 218 -24.30 -14.72 8.27
N SER A 219 -24.27 -15.93 7.70
CA SER A 219 -24.75 -17.16 8.35
C SER A 219 -23.70 -18.27 8.30
N LEU A 220 -23.84 -19.23 9.22
CA LEU A 220 -22.99 -20.42 9.26
C LEU A 220 -23.77 -21.63 8.77
N GLU A 221 -23.52 -22.07 7.54
CA GLU A 221 -24.01 -23.34 7.02
C GLU A 221 -22.97 -24.43 7.26
N ARG A 222 -22.92 -24.88 8.51
CA ARG A 222 -22.21 -26.13 8.82
C ARG A 222 -23.04 -27.27 8.25
N GLY A 223 -22.72 -27.70 7.02
CA GLY A 223 -23.22 -28.96 6.49
C GLY A 223 -23.07 -30.03 7.58
N THR A 224 -24.14 -30.76 7.86
CA THR A 224 -24.03 -31.94 8.71
C THR A 224 -22.95 -32.80 8.06
N PRO A 225 -21.89 -33.23 8.76
CA PRO A 225 -20.88 -34.08 8.15
C PRO A 225 -21.61 -35.26 7.50
N ASN A 226 -21.32 -35.54 6.22
CA ASN A 226 -21.83 -36.74 5.57
C ASN A 226 -21.31 -37.95 6.35
N THR A 227 -22.07 -38.41 7.33
CA THR A 227 -21.81 -39.63 8.09
C THR A 227 -22.56 -40.75 7.41
N THR A 228 -21.88 -41.49 6.54
CA THR A 228 -22.37 -42.79 6.11
C THR A 228 -22.22 -43.72 7.32
N GLN A 229 -23.34 -44.17 7.92
CA GLN A 229 -23.27 -45.26 8.89
C GLN A 229 -22.79 -46.52 8.16
N VAL A 230 -21.69 -47.09 8.65
CA VAL A 230 -21.26 -48.44 8.31
C VAL A 230 -21.41 -49.26 9.59
N GLU A 231 -21.87 -50.51 9.48
CA GLU A 231 -22.33 -51.37 10.60
C GLU A 231 -21.34 -51.59 11.76
N ASP A 232 -20.11 -51.05 11.73
CA ASP A 232 -19.13 -51.14 12.83
C ASP A 232 -18.34 -49.83 13.10
N GLY A 233 -18.91 -48.65 12.84
CA GLY A 233 -18.36 -47.37 13.30
C GLY A 233 -18.50 -46.17 12.35
N ILE A 234 -18.35 -44.95 12.87
CA ILE A 234 -18.39 -43.69 12.10
C ILE A 234 -17.06 -43.49 11.35
N LYS A 235 -17.10 -43.37 10.02
CA LYS A 235 -15.95 -42.93 9.22
C LYS A 235 -16.17 -41.49 8.75
N VAL A 236 -15.29 -40.57 9.14
CA VAL A 236 -15.28 -39.18 8.62
C VAL A 236 -14.69 -39.18 7.23
N VAL A 237 -15.44 -38.74 6.23
CA VAL A 237 -14.94 -38.52 4.87
C VAL A 237 -14.37 -37.10 4.82
N SER A 238 -13.05 -36.98 4.72
CA SER A 238 -12.38 -35.69 4.53
C SER A 238 -12.77 -35.11 3.16
N THR A 239 -13.18 -33.84 3.12
CA THR A 239 -13.25 -33.07 1.88
C THR A 239 -11.92 -32.34 1.69
N VAL A 240 -11.30 -32.54 0.53
CA VAL A 240 -10.18 -31.71 0.06
C VAL A 240 -10.80 -30.42 -0.48
N VAL A 241 -10.37 -29.27 0.04
CA VAL A 241 -10.71 -27.97 -0.54
C VAL A 241 -9.47 -27.53 -1.31
N ASP A 242 -9.54 -27.58 -2.63
CA ASP A 242 -8.53 -26.98 -3.49
C ASP A 242 -8.71 -25.46 -3.41
N VAL A 243 -7.73 -24.77 -2.85
CA VAL A 243 -7.66 -23.31 -2.85
C VAL A 243 -6.47 -22.95 -3.72
N GLU A 244 -6.74 -22.37 -4.89
CA GLU A 244 -5.69 -21.77 -5.72
C GLU A 244 -5.25 -20.45 -5.08
N PHE A 245 -3.96 -20.36 -4.79
CA PHE A 245 -3.31 -19.13 -4.34
C PHE A 245 -2.39 -18.62 -5.46
N PRO A 246 -2.04 -17.33 -5.48
CA PRO A 246 -0.92 -16.84 -6.26
C PRO A 246 0.35 -17.66 -5.91
N ASP A 247 1.22 -17.91 -6.90
CA ASP A 247 2.42 -18.75 -6.76
C ASP A 247 3.34 -18.39 -5.57
N ALA A 248 3.23 -17.17 -5.02
CA ALA A 248 3.99 -16.69 -3.88
C ALA A 248 3.51 -17.20 -2.50
N LEU A 249 2.35 -17.86 -2.40
CA LEU A 249 1.75 -18.31 -1.13
C LEU A 249 1.32 -19.79 -1.22
N THR A 250 2.12 -20.69 -0.67
CA THR A 250 1.77 -22.13 -0.59
C THR A 250 1.45 -22.53 0.85
N PHE A 251 0.28 -23.12 1.07
CA PHE A 251 -0.13 -23.69 2.36
C PHE A 251 -0.39 -25.19 2.23
N SER A 252 -0.11 -25.97 3.27
CA SER A 252 -0.52 -27.37 3.39
C SER A 252 -1.45 -27.52 4.58
N LEU A 253 -2.69 -27.96 4.35
CA LEU A 253 -3.61 -28.34 5.42
C LEU A 253 -3.49 -29.84 5.70
N GLU A 254 -3.18 -30.20 6.94
CA GLU A 254 -3.43 -31.55 7.48
C GLU A 254 -4.37 -31.42 8.67
N ALA A 255 -5.47 -32.19 8.65
CA ALA A 255 -6.39 -32.30 9.76
C ALA A 255 -6.28 -33.71 10.37
N GLN A 256 -6.13 -33.79 11.70
CA GLN A 256 -6.25 -35.04 12.45
C GLN A 256 -7.33 -34.88 13.54
N SER A 257 -8.12 -35.93 13.73
CA SER A 257 -9.19 -36.00 14.73
C SER A 257 -8.94 -37.19 15.66
N THR A 258 -9.07 -36.95 16.97
CA THR A 258 -9.21 -38.02 17.97
C THR A 258 -10.53 -37.85 18.70
N ALA A 259 -11.56 -38.52 18.16
CA ALA A 259 -12.69 -39.09 18.88
C ALA A 259 -13.79 -38.20 19.54
N ASN A 260 -13.88 -36.89 19.30
CA ASN A 260 -15.10 -36.15 19.69
C ASN A 260 -15.42 -35.00 18.72
N ILE A 261 -16.65 -34.95 18.18
CA ILE A 261 -17.03 -34.02 17.11
C ILE A 261 -17.12 -32.57 17.59
N ASN A 262 -17.24 -32.36 18.89
CA ASN A 262 -17.28 -31.05 19.53
C ASN A 262 -15.89 -30.48 19.84
N ASP A 263 -14.82 -31.30 19.77
CA ASP A 263 -13.44 -30.92 20.11
C ASP A 263 -12.47 -31.20 18.95
N ILE A 264 -12.87 -30.89 17.70
CA ILE A 264 -11.94 -30.92 16.57
C ILE A 264 -10.95 -29.76 16.72
N VAL A 265 -9.79 -30.05 17.28
CA VAL A 265 -8.66 -29.11 17.30
C VAL A 265 -7.94 -29.19 15.94
N LEU A 266 -8.13 -28.16 15.12
CA LEU A 266 -7.27 -27.96 13.93
C LEU A 266 -5.89 -27.53 14.42
N GLN A 267 -4.90 -28.43 14.37
CA GLN A 267 -3.52 -28.06 14.59
C GLN A 267 -2.93 -27.50 13.29
N TYR A 268 -2.68 -26.19 13.27
CA TYR A 268 -1.97 -25.53 12.19
C TYR A 268 -0.49 -25.85 12.33
N LYS A 269 0.07 -26.62 11.40
CA LYS A 269 1.52 -26.73 11.25
C LYS A 269 1.92 -25.95 10.01
N ALA A 270 2.30 -24.70 10.19
CA ALA A 270 3.00 -23.97 9.15
C ALA A 270 4.25 -24.78 8.79
N LYS A 271 4.30 -25.36 7.58
CA LYS A 271 5.55 -25.88 7.03
C LYS A 271 6.41 -24.67 6.69
N LYS A 272 7.16 -24.21 7.70
CA LYS A 272 8.33 -23.34 7.59
C LYS A 272 8.13 -22.18 6.61
N ILE A 273 7.51 -21.09 7.07
CA ILE A 273 7.85 -19.77 6.52
C ILE A 273 9.33 -19.57 6.89
N SER A 274 10.23 -19.83 5.95
CA SER A 274 11.67 -19.72 6.23
C SER A 274 12.09 -18.25 6.20
N TYR A 275 11.67 -17.50 7.21
CA TYR A 275 12.14 -16.13 7.47
C TYR A 275 13.67 -16.09 7.62
N ALA A 276 14.30 -17.18 8.08
CA ALA A 276 15.72 -17.25 8.38
C ALA A 276 16.63 -17.64 7.17
N THR A 277 16.09 -18.15 6.06
CA THR A 277 16.91 -18.47 4.86
C THR A 277 16.87 -17.36 3.81
N LEU A 278 15.87 -16.47 3.87
CA LEU A 278 15.72 -15.35 2.93
C LEU A 278 16.52 -14.08 3.34
N ILE A 279 16.94 -13.97 4.61
CA ILE A 279 17.66 -12.79 5.12
C ILE A 279 19.19 -12.89 4.93
N SER A 280 19.76 -14.08 4.70
CA SER A 280 21.22 -14.24 4.60
C SER A 280 21.84 -13.75 3.28
N GLU A 281 21.04 -13.40 2.28
CA GLU A 281 21.55 -12.93 0.98
C GLU A 281 21.39 -11.41 0.76
N ALA A 282 20.79 -10.66 1.71
CA ALA A 282 20.42 -9.26 1.50
C ALA A 282 20.94 -8.24 2.55
N ARG A 283 21.71 -8.64 3.57
CA ARG A 283 22.23 -7.70 4.57
C ARG A 283 23.72 -7.38 4.35
N PRO A 284 24.10 -6.19 3.85
CA PRO A 284 25.40 -5.62 4.20
C PRO A 284 25.43 -5.33 5.71
N GLU A 285 26.56 -5.61 6.36
CA GLU A 285 26.76 -5.42 7.80
C GLU A 285 26.45 -3.97 8.21
N PHE A 286 25.47 -3.79 9.09
CA PHE A 286 25.17 -2.52 9.72
C PHE A 286 26.27 -2.16 10.71
N ILE A 287 26.99 -1.05 10.45
CA ILE A 287 27.90 -0.44 11.41
C ILE A 287 27.16 0.74 12.05
N PRO A 288 26.75 0.66 13.33
CA PRO A 288 26.09 1.78 14.00
C PRO A 288 27.04 2.98 14.09
N ALA A 289 26.51 4.18 13.84
CA ALA A 289 27.25 5.42 14.07
C ALA A 289 27.66 5.55 15.55
N PRO A 290 28.84 6.11 15.85
CA PRO A 290 29.25 6.35 17.23
C PRO A 290 28.29 7.31 17.91
N LYS A 291 27.90 6.97 19.15
CA LYS A 291 27.07 7.82 20.01
C LYS A 291 27.75 9.17 20.21
N VAL A 292 27.05 10.26 19.91
CA VAL A 292 27.41 11.64 20.31
C VAL A 292 26.94 11.87 21.74
#